data_AF-A0A2P6WJC2-F1
#
_entry.id   AF-A0A2P6WJC2-F1
#
_cell.length_a   1.000
_cell.length_b   1.000
_cell.length_c   1.000
_cell.angle_alpha   90.00
_cell.angle_beta   90.00
_cell.angle_gamma   90.00
#
_symmetry.space_group_name_H-M   'P 1'
#
loop_
_entity.id
_entity.type
_entity.pdbx_description
1 polymer ?
#
loop_
_entity_poly.entity_id
_entity_poly.type
_entity_poly.pdbx_seq_one_letter_code
_entity_poly.pdbx_strand_id
1 'polypeptide(L)'
;MTTTDHEEIRRWAEERGAQPSCVRRTGGKGDVGMIRLDFPGYRGGDTLEPISWDDWFRKFDESNLALVYQETTARGQKSNFNKLIGRETADKRAHGDTKASRRHPERSTGTRKKAA
;
A
#
# COMPACT_ATOMS: atom_id res chain seq x y z
N MET A 1 6.27 3.83 -12.47
CA MET A 1 6.17 5.29 -12.23
C MET A 1 5.95 5.52 -10.74
N THR A 2 6.18 6.73 -10.27
CA THR A 2 5.94 7.11 -8.88
C THR A 2 5.18 8.42 -8.87
N THR A 3 4.07 8.50 -8.15
CA THR A 3 3.25 9.72 -8.04
C THR A 3 2.81 9.99 -6.60
N THR A 4 2.49 11.25 -6.34
CA THR A 4 1.83 11.73 -5.12
C THR A 4 0.54 12.47 -5.44
N ASP A 5 0.18 12.57 -6.72
CA ASP A 5 -1.03 13.24 -7.19
C ASP A 5 -2.26 12.36 -6.90
N HIS A 6 -3.20 12.92 -6.14
CA HIS A 6 -4.39 12.19 -5.70
C HIS A 6 -5.30 11.81 -6.86
N GLU A 7 -5.47 12.68 -7.84
CA GLU A 7 -6.33 12.44 -9.00
C GLU A 7 -5.72 11.36 -9.91
N GLU A 8 -4.40 11.38 -10.09
CA GLU A 8 -3.69 10.35 -10.84
C GLU A 8 -3.84 8.97 -10.17
N ILE A 9 -3.67 8.91 -8.85
CA ILE A 9 -3.83 7.67 -8.06
C ILE A 9 -5.27 7.15 -8.19
N ARG A 10 -6.25 8.04 -8.01
CA ARG A 10 -7.67 7.70 -8.05
C ARG A 10 -8.04 7.14 -9.42
N ARG A 11 -7.70 7.86 -10.49
CA ARG A 11 -7.96 7.44 -11.86
C ARG A 11 -7.30 6.11 -12.17
N TRP A 12 -6.02 5.94 -11.81
CA TRP A 12 -5.27 4.71 -12.05
C TRP A 12 -5.92 3.50 -11.37
N ALA A 13 -6.40 3.68 -10.13
CA ALA A 13 -7.10 2.66 -9.35
C ALA A 13 -8.48 2.33 -9.95
N GLU A 14 -9.31 3.35 -10.23
CA GLU A 14 -10.66 3.18 -10.77
C GLU A 14 -10.64 2.51 -12.16
N GLU A 15 -9.69 2.85 -13.03
CA GLU A 15 -9.50 2.22 -14.35
C GLU A 15 -9.18 0.70 -14.28
N ARG A 16 -8.81 0.22 -13.09
CA ARG A 16 -8.48 -1.18 -12.77
C ARG A 16 -9.50 -1.81 -11.83
N GLY A 17 -10.58 -1.10 -11.52
CA GLY A 17 -11.62 -1.53 -10.58
C GLY A 17 -11.15 -1.58 -9.13
N ALA A 18 -10.02 -0.93 -8.81
CA ALA A 18 -9.48 -0.94 -7.47
C ALA A 18 -10.19 0.05 -6.55
N GLN A 19 -10.33 -0.30 -5.28
CA GLN A 19 -11.01 0.50 -4.28
C GLN A 19 -10.08 0.84 -3.11
N PRO A 20 -10.20 2.04 -2.51
CA PRO A 20 -9.44 2.40 -1.33
C PRO A 20 -9.84 1.51 -0.15
N SER A 21 -8.85 0.94 0.54
CA SER A 21 -9.07 0.05 1.69
C SER A 21 -7.98 0.23 2.74
N CYS A 22 -8.27 -0.18 3.97
CA CYS A 22 -7.29 -0.27 5.06
C CYS A 22 -7.17 -1.71 5.57
N VAL A 23 -6.03 -2.04 6.18
CA VAL A 23 -5.80 -3.36 6.79
C VAL A 23 -6.38 -3.37 8.20
N ARG A 24 -7.34 -4.27 8.44
CA ARG A 24 -7.94 -4.52 9.76
C ARG A 24 -6.88 -4.67 10.83
N ARG A 25 -7.14 -4.07 11.99
CA ARG A 25 -6.30 -4.17 13.21
C ARG A 25 -4.87 -3.61 13.07
N THR A 26 -4.58 -2.85 12.02
CA THR A 26 -3.33 -2.07 11.93
C THR A 26 -3.52 -0.61 12.35
N GLY A 27 -4.77 -0.17 12.48
CA GLY A 27 -5.17 1.16 12.96
C GLY A 27 -5.44 1.22 14.46
N GLY A 28 -5.41 2.44 15.00
CA GLY A 28 -5.69 2.78 16.40
C GLY A 28 -6.84 3.80 16.52
N LYS A 29 -7.05 4.39 17.71
CA LYS A 29 -8.05 5.46 17.88
C LYS A 29 -7.72 6.66 16.99
N GLY A 30 -8.53 6.87 15.95
CA GLY A 30 -8.38 7.98 14.99
C GLY A 30 -7.47 7.69 13.79
N ASP A 31 -6.94 6.46 13.68
CA ASP A 31 -6.05 6.07 12.58
C ASP A 31 -6.62 4.84 11.86
N VAL A 32 -6.85 4.96 10.55
CA VAL A 32 -7.29 3.83 9.69
C VAL A 32 -6.20 2.76 9.55
N GLY A 33 -4.96 3.07 9.90
CA GLY A 33 -3.84 2.14 9.87
C GLY A 33 -3.18 2.04 8.50
N MET A 34 -2.78 0.82 8.11
CA MET A 34 -2.12 0.59 6.83
C MET A 34 -3.14 0.64 5.69
N ILE A 35 -3.00 1.62 4.81
CA ILE A 35 -3.84 1.77 3.61
C ILE A 35 -3.33 0.91 2.45
N ARG A 36 -4.26 0.44 1.61
CA ARG A 36 -4.02 -0.32 0.37
C ARG A 36 -5.08 0.03 -0.69
N LEU A 37 -4.81 -0.37 -1.92
CA LEU A 37 -5.80 -0.43 -2.98
C LEU A 37 -6.21 -1.90 -3.13
N ASP A 38 -7.49 -2.19 -2.89
CA ASP A 38 -8.05 -3.52 -3.06
C ASP A 38 -8.49 -3.72 -4.52
N PHE A 39 -8.12 -4.85 -5.12
CA PHE A 39 -8.39 -5.14 -6.53
C PHE A 39 -9.37 -6.30 -6.64
N PRO A 40 -10.26 -6.30 -7.65
CA PRO A 40 -11.14 -7.43 -7.89
C PRO A 40 -10.33 -8.71 -8.10
N GLY A 41 -10.69 -9.77 -7.36
CA GLY A 41 -9.98 -11.05 -7.38
C GLY A 41 -8.77 -11.15 -6.45
N TYR A 42 -8.49 -10.12 -5.64
CA TYR A 42 -7.45 -10.18 -4.60
C TYR A 42 -7.90 -11.07 -3.43
N ARG A 43 -7.13 -12.13 -3.14
CA ARG A 43 -7.43 -13.10 -2.06
C ARG A 43 -7.14 -12.59 -0.64
N GLY A 44 -6.76 -11.31 -0.47
CA GLY A 44 -6.51 -10.71 0.85
C GLY A 44 -7.72 -10.02 1.48
N GLY A 45 -8.90 -10.11 0.85
CA GLY A 45 -10.14 -9.42 1.22
C GLY A 45 -10.54 -9.57 2.70
N ASP A 46 -10.28 -10.71 3.35
CA ASP A 46 -10.65 -10.93 4.75
C ASP A 46 -9.93 -10.02 5.75
N THR A 47 -8.83 -9.39 5.32
CA THR A 47 -8.05 -8.45 6.14
C THR A 47 -8.19 -7.00 5.71
N LEU A 48 -8.90 -6.73 4.61
CA LEU A 48 -9.09 -5.40 4.08
C LEU A 48 -10.51 -4.90 4.41
N GLU A 49 -10.59 -3.66 4.88
CA GLU A 49 -11.85 -2.94 5.06
C GLU A 49 -11.90 -1.79 4.06
N PRO A 50 -12.98 -1.67 3.26
CA PRO A 50 -13.15 -0.55 2.35
C PRO A 50 -13.31 0.75 3.16
N ILE A 51 -12.63 1.81 2.71
CA ILE A 51 -12.70 3.14 3.31
C ILE A 51 -13.01 4.17 2.23
N SER A 52 -13.28 5.42 2.60
CA SER A 52 -13.45 6.50 1.64
C SER A 52 -12.11 6.88 0.98
N TRP A 53 -12.16 7.46 -0.23
CA TRP A 53 -10.98 8.07 -0.83
C TRP A 53 -10.43 9.19 0.04
N ASP A 54 -11.29 9.97 0.68
CA ASP A 54 -10.89 11.07 1.56
C ASP A 54 -10.07 10.55 2.76
N ASP A 55 -10.50 9.48 3.42
CA ASP A 55 -9.75 8.85 4.51
C ASP A 55 -8.43 8.23 4.03
N TRP A 56 -8.45 7.65 2.84
CA TRP A 56 -7.27 7.06 2.22
C TRP A 56 -6.21 8.13 1.92
N PHE A 57 -6.61 9.23 1.28
CA PHE A 57 -5.70 10.35 0.94
C PHE A 57 -5.23 11.10 2.17
N ARG A 58 -6.12 11.32 3.14
CA ARG A 58 -5.74 11.88 4.44
C ARG A 58 -4.62 11.05 5.07
N LYS A 59 -4.78 9.72 5.15
CA LYS A 59 -3.73 8.85 5.72
C LYS A 59 -2.46 8.82 4.84
N PHE A 60 -2.62 8.85 3.53
CA PHE A 60 -1.52 8.87 2.56
C PHE A 60 -0.63 10.10 2.75
N ASP A 61 -1.24 11.27 2.93
CA ASP A 61 -0.55 12.53 3.16
C ASP A 61 0.03 12.64 4.57
N GLU A 62 -0.75 12.29 5.60
CA GLU A 62 -0.29 12.23 7.00
C GLU A 62 0.94 11.33 7.15
N SER A 63 0.98 10.23 6.41
CA SER A 63 2.09 9.27 6.43
C SER A 63 3.22 9.62 5.45
N ASN A 64 3.10 10.75 4.75
CA ASN A 64 4.05 11.25 3.75
C ASN A 64 4.45 10.17 2.73
N LEU A 65 3.45 9.55 2.09
CA LEU A 65 3.61 8.43 1.16
C LEU A 65 3.66 8.89 -0.31
N ALA A 66 4.16 8.00 -1.15
CA ALA A 66 4.14 8.04 -2.61
C ALA A 66 3.69 6.67 -3.14
N LEU A 67 2.89 6.69 -4.21
CA LEU A 67 2.45 5.49 -4.91
C LEU A 67 3.46 5.16 -6.01
N VAL A 68 4.14 4.02 -5.88
CA VAL A 68 4.86 3.40 -6.98
C VAL A 68 3.91 2.45 -7.68
N TYR A 69 3.68 2.65 -8.97
CA TYR A 69 2.76 1.83 -9.74
C TYR A 69 3.35 1.49 -11.11
N GLN A 70 2.79 0.47 -11.75
CA GLN A 70 3.13 0.08 -13.11
C GLN A 70 1.90 0.22 -14.00
N GLU A 71 2.04 0.86 -15.16
CA GLU A 71 0.95 0.98 -16.13
C GLU A 71 0.66 -0.36 -16.80
N THR A 72 1.68 -0.94 -17.42
CA THR A 72 1.59 -2.17 -18.22
C THR A 72 2.60 -3.23 -17.79
N THR A 73 2.22 -4.49 -17.91
CA THR A 73 3.12 -5.63 -17.72
C THR A 73 4.07 -5.76 -18.91
N ALA A 74 5.09 -6.62 -18.80
CA ALA A 74 6.01 -6.92 -19.91
C ALA A 74 5.29 -7.47 -21.17
N ARG A 75 4.04 -7.95 -21.03
CA ARG A 75 3.20 -8.43 -22.12
C ARG A 75 2.21 -7.38 -22.64
N GLY A 76 2.33 -6.13 -22.21
CA GLY A 76 1.46 -5.02 -22.63
C GLY A 76 0.07 -5.00 -21.97
N GLN A 77 -0.20 -5.87 -21.00
CA GLN A 77 -1.49 -5.91 -20.29
C GLN A 77 -1.52 -4.88 -19.17
N LYS A 78 -2.70 -4.40 -18.75
CA LYS A 78 -2.83 -3.55 -17.55
C LYS A 78 -2.21 -4.25 -16.33
N SER A 79 -1.32 -3.55 -15.62
CA SER A 79 -0.70 -4.06 -14.41
C SER A 79 -1.45 -3.58 -13.17
N ASN A 80 -1.67 -4.47 -12.20
CA ASN A 80 -2.22 -4.13 -10.88
C ASN A 80 -1.10 -3.89 -9.84
N PHE A 81 0.16 -3.92 -10.29
CA PHE A 81 1.29 -3.70 -9.39
C PHE A 81 1.28 -2.27 -8.85
N ASN A 82 1.16 -2.18 -7.53
CA ASN A 82 1.30 -0.94 -6.79
C ASN A 82 2.03 -1.20 -5.46
N LYS A 83 2.70 -0.16 -4.97
CA LYS A 83 3.34 -0.16 -3.67
C LYS A 83 3.37 1.26 -3.11
N LEU A 84 3.00 1.39 -1.84
CA LEU A 84 3.18 2.62 -1.08
C LEU A 84 4.56 2.63 -0.44
N ILE A 85 5.30 3.71 -0.64
CA ILE A 85 6.59 3.97 -0.01
C ILE A 85 6.59 5.38 0.57
N GLY A 86 7.42 5.64 1.59
CA GLY A 86 7.61 7.02 2.06
C GLY A 86 8.22 7.90 0.96
N ARG A 87 7.83 9.17 0.88
CA ARG A 87 8.34 10.13 -0.14
C ARG A 87 9.86 10.21 -0.14
N GLU A 88 10.48 10.23 1.03
CA GLU A 88 11.95 10.15 1.18
C GLU A 88 12.58 8.92 0.49
N THR A 89 11.85 7.80 0.43
CA THR A 89 12.29 6.58 -0.24
C THR A 89 12.05 6.65 -1.75
N ALA A 90 10.97 7.32 -2.16
CA ALA A 90 10.72 7.60 -3.57
C ALA A 90 11.81 8.50 -4.15
N ASP A 91 12.17 9.57 -3.44
CA ASP A 91 13.22 10.50 -3.85
C ASP A 91 14.56 9.79 -3.99
N LYS A 92 14.97 8.99 -3.00
CA LYS A 92 16.22 8.20 -3.07
C LYS A 92 16.24 7.21 -4.25
N ARG A 93 15.08 6.61 -4.59
CA ARG A 93 14.97 5.72 -5.75
C ARG A 93 15.03 6.46 -7.07
N ALA A 94 14.50 7.69 -7.14
CA ALA A 94 14.65 8.55 -8.31
C ALA A 94 16.13 8.94 -8.55
N HIS A 95 16.92 9.04 -7.48
CA HIS A 95 18.35 9.35 -7.52
C HIS A 95 19.28 8.12 -7.61
N GLY A 96 18.75 6.91 -7.86
CA GLY A 96 19.55 5.73 -8.21
C GLY A 96 19.95 4.79 -7.06
N ASP A 97 19.40 4.96 -5.85
CA ASP A 97 19.79 4.15 -4.69
C ASP A 97 18.83 2.95 -4.46
N THR A 98 19.20 1.79 -5.02
CA THR A 98 18.34 0.58 -5.07
C THR A 98 18.23 -0.16 -3.71
N LYS A 99 18.88 0.30 -2.65
CA LYS A 99 19.00 -0.42 -1.35
C LYS A 99 17.91 -0.12 -0.32
N ALA A 100 16.88 0.65 -0.64
CA ALA A 100 15.78 0.93 0.30
C ALA A 100 14.63 -0.09 0.18
N SER A 101 14.85 -1.30 0.70
CA SER A 101 13.77 -2.16 1.18
C SER A 101 13.80 -2.14 2.70
N ARG A 102 12.92 -1.34 3.34
CA ARG A 102 12.69 -1.43 4.78
C ARG A 102 12.32 -2.88 5.09
N ARG A 103 13.18 -3.58 5.84
CA ARG A 103 12.88 -4.89 6.43
C ARG A 103 11.63 -4.74 7.29
N HIS A 104 10.59 -5.51 6.99
CA HIS A 104 9.59 -5.80 8.01
C HIS A 104 10.31 -6.55 9.14
N PRO A 105 10.19 -6.15 10.41
CA PRO A 105 10.59 -7.03 11.50
C PRO A 105 9.68 -8.25 11.44
N GLU A 106 10.28 -9.42 11.21
CA GLU A 106 9.60 -10.70 11.37
C GLU A 106 9.01 -10.76 12.77
N ARG A 107 7.68 -10.88 12.84
CA ARG A 107 6.96 -11.05 14.08
C ARG A 107 7.32 -12.43 14.62
N SER A 108 8.22 -12.46 15.59
CA SER A 108 8.65 -13.68 16.29
C SER A 108 7.43 -14.39 16.88
N THR A 109 7.05 -15.52 16.29
CA THR A 109 6.11 -16.47 16.88
C THR A 109 6.79 -17.13 18.08
N GLY A 110 6.56 -16.58 19.27
CA GLY A 110 6.96 -17.19 20.53
C GLY A 110 6.14 -18.45 20.79
N THR A 111 6.70 -19.62 20.47
CA THR A 111 6.16 -20.91 20.90
C THR A 111 6.29 -21.02 22.41
N ARG A 112 5.15 -21.06 23.11
CA ARG A 112 5.08 -21.37 24.54
C ARG A 112 5.60 -22.80 24.77
N LYS A 113 6.62 -22.93 25.62
CA LYS A 113 7.02 -24.22 26.22
C LYS A 113 5.82 -24.80 26.98
N LYS A 114 5.42 -26.04 26.66
CA LYS A 114 4.70 -26.90 27.60
C LYS A 114 5.74 -27.62 28.45
N ALA A 115 5.66 -27.42 29.76
CA ALA A 115 6.30 -28.28 30.75
C ALA A 115 5.23 -29.22 31.29
N ALA A 116 5.52 -30.53 31.24
CA ALA A 116 4.99 -31.58 32.08
C ALA A 116 6.10 -32.62 32.23
#